data_AF-A0A7J7KRS1-F1
#
_entry.id   AF-A0A7J7KRS1-F1
#
_cell.length_a   1.000
_cell.length_b   1.000
_cell.length_c   1.000
_cell.angle_alpha   90.00
_cell.angle_beta   90.00
_cell.angle_gamma   90.00
#
_symmetry.space_group_name_H-M   'P 1'
#
loop_
_entity.id
_entity.type
_entity.pdbx_description
1 polymer ?
#
loop_
_entity_poly.entity_id
_entity_poly.type
_entity_poly.pdbx_seq_one_letter_code
_entity_poly.pdbx_strand_id
1 'polypeptide(L)'
;MAKWGEGDPRWIVEERADTKNVNNWHWTEKNANNWSKDKLKSLLTGLKIDGAAGLVELKDFVSINGEASASNRKGKLIFFYEWELKINWTGRVNTEDMEEVSGTIEIPNLSEEQDICDIEVMVTVKDKTSGADAIKEMIRVKGAEVIRERLANYIDTLKIVQTNQHQRQQQQQCPSIKTS
;
A
#
# COMPACT_ATOMS: atom_id res chain seq x y z
N MET A 1 64.24 -13.29 -9.82
CA MET A 1 63.52 -13.72 -8.61
C MET A 1 63.15 -12.45 -7.86
N ALA A 2 61.86 -12.13 -7.75
CA ALA A 2 61.41 -10.91 -7.07
C ALA A 2 61.40 -11.12 -5.55
N LYS A 3 61.87 -10.12 -4.80
CA LYS A 3 62.00 -10.17 -3.33
C LYS A 3 60.62 -10.04 -2.66
N TRP A 4 60.36 -10.92 -1.69
CA TRP A 4 59.15 -10.92 -0.87
C TRP A 4 59.17 -9.72 0.08
N GLY A 5 58.24 -8.76 -0.07
CA GLY A 5 58.05 -7.67 0.90
C GLY A 5 57.77 -6.27 0.34
N GLU A 6 57.92 -6.03 -0.97
CA GLU A 6 57.51 -4.76 -1.59
C GLU A 6 56.23 -4.98 -2.41
N GLY A 7 55.09 -4.66 -1.80
CA GLY A 7 53.85 -4.57 -2.55
C GLY A 7 53.90 -3.42 -3.53
N ASP A 8 54.02 -3.73 -4.82
CA ASP A 8 53.88 -2.78 -5.93
C ASP A 8 52.65 -1.86 -5.73
N PRO A 9 52.79 -0.53 -5.67
CA PRO A 9 51.66 0.38 -5.43
C PRO A 9 50.55 0.31 -6.49
N ARG A 10 50.74 -0.40 -7.61
CA ARG A 10 49.68 -0.71 -8.58
C ARG A 10 48.58 -1.64 -8.06
N TRP A 11 48.81 -2.37 -6.95
CA TRP A 11 47.82 -3.31 -6.38
C TRP A 11 47.34 -2.94 -4.98
N ILE A 12 47.61 -1.71 -4.51
CA ILE A 12 46.87 -1.16 -3.37
C ILE A 12 45.44 -0.89 -3.84
N VAL A 13 44.55 -1.83 -3.56
CA VAL A 13 43.11 -1.57 -3.52
C VAL A 13 42.89 -0.82 -2.21
N GLU A 14 43.12 0.50 -2.22
CA GLU A 14 42.48 1.37 -1.24
C GLU A 14 40.97 1.08 -1.32
N GLU A 15 40.34 0.79 -0.18
CA GLU A 15 38.88 0.82 -0.08
C GLU A 15 38.43 2.23 -0.47
N ARG A 16 38.09 2.39 -1.75
CA ARG A 16 37.52 3.64 -2.23
C ARG A 16 36.20 3.83 -1.50
N ALA A 17 36.03 4.96 -0.84
CA ALA A 17 34.75 5.43 -0.31
C ALA A 17 33.72 5.74 -1.43
N ASP A 18 33.97 5.30 -2.66
CA ASP A 18 33.23 5.57 -3.88
C ASP A 18 32.20 4.49 -4.21
N THR A 19 31.69 3.76 -3.20
CA THR A 19 30.46 2.96 -3.34
C THR A 19 29.24 3.89 -3.44
N LYS A 20 29.31 4.88 -4.32
CA LYS A 20 28.15 5.64 -4.78
C LYS A 20 27.60 4.90 -5.98
N ASN A 21 26.30 4.61 -5.95
CA ASN A 21 25.54 4.12 -7.09
C ASN A 21 25.47 5.20 -8.18
N VAL A 22 26.59 5.45 -8.84
CA VAL A 22 26.73 6.38 -9.95
C VAL A 22 25.84 5.90 -11.09
N ASN A 23 25.01 6.82 -11.62
CA ASN A 23 24.03 6.58 -12.69
C ASN A 23 22.88 5.61 -12.36
N ASN A 24 22.66 5.24 -11.10
CA ASN A 24 21.59 4.32 -10.68
C ASN A 24 21.57 2.99 -11.49
N TRP A 25 22.75 2.50 -11.91
CA TRP A 25 22.91 1.28 -12.73
C TRP A 25 22.66 -0.01 -11.94
N HIS A 26 22.77 0.06 -10.61
CA HIS A 26 22.40 -1.03 -9.72
C HIS A 26 20.90 -0.96 -9.39
N TRP A 27 20.25 -2.13 -9.48
CA TRP A 27 18.84 -2.29 -9.13
C TRP A 27 18.59 -1.75 -7.72
N THR A 28 17.72 -0.75 -7.61
CA THR A 28 17.31 -0.19 -6.33
C THR A 28 15.83 -0.47 -6.14
N GLU A 29 15.55 -1.32 -5.16
CA GLU A 29 14.20 -1.61 -4.70
C GLU A 29 13.92 -0.80 -3.44
N LYS A 30 12.78 -0.12 -3.41
CA LYS A 30 12.29 0.55 -2.21
C LYS A 30 11.12 -0.20 -1.65
N ASN A 31 11.25 -0.60 -0.39
CA ASN A 31 10.15 -1.12 0.37
C ASN A 31 9.13 0.00 0.67
N ALA A 32 7.87 -0.24 0.33
CA ALA A 32 6.74 0.64 0.59
C ALA A 32 5.72 0.02 1.56
N ASN A 33 6.07 -1.06 2.26
CA ASN A 33 5.17 -1.84 3.12
C ASN A 33 4.61 -0.97 4.26
N ASN A 34 5.48 -0.35 5.05
CA ASN A 34 5.05 0.42 6.23
C ASN A 34 4.16 1.61 5.81
N TRP A 35 4.61 2.37 4.81
CA TRP A 35 3.85 3.48 4.25
C TRP A 35 2.48 3.02 3.74
N SER A 36 2.42 1.87 3.05
CA SER A 36 1.18 1.33 2.52
C SER A 36 0.22 0.88 3.62
N LYS A 37 0.73 0.17 4.63
CA LYS A 37 -0.07 -0.26 5.79
C LYS A 37 -0.68 0.94 6.52
N ASP A 38 0.10 1.99 6.74
CA ASP A 38 -0.38 3.21 7.39
C ASP A 38 -1.40 3.95 6.52
N LYS A 39 -1.15 4.03 5.21
CA LYS A 39 -2.07 4.67 4.27
C LYS A 39 -3.39 3.92 4.16
N LEU A 40 -3.38 2.60 4.07
CA LEU A 40 -4.58 1.76 4.04
C LEU A 40 -5.41 1.92 5.33
N LYS A 41 -4.74 1.90 6.49
CA LYS A 41 -5.40 2.21 7.78
C LYS A 41 -6.05 3.58 7.75
N SER A 42 -5.32 4.61 7.32
CA SER A 42 -5.85 5.99 7.28
C SER A 42 -7.05 6.19 6.35
N LEU A 43 -7.18 5.38 5.30
CA LEU A 43 -8.24 5.49 4.30
C LEU A 43 -9.49 4.72 4.67
N LEU A 44 -9.34 3.58 5.35
CA LEU A 44 -10.43 2.63 5.60
C LEU A 44 -10.92 2.67 7.05
N THR A 45 -10.06 2.93 8.04
CA THR A 45 -10.51 3.06 9.44
C THR A 45 -11.34 4.33 9.62
N GLY A 46 -12.51 4.19 10.27
CA GLY A 46 -13.46 5.27 10.48
C GLY A 46 -14.30 5.63 9.25
N LEU A 47 -14.17 4.88 8.15
CA LEU A 47 -14.99 5.06 6.96
C LEU A 47 -16.46 4.76 7.29
N LYS A 48 -17.31 5.76 7.06
CA LYS A 48 -18.76 5.66 7.26
C LYS A 48 -19.47 5.46 5.94
N ILE A 49 -20.32 4.45 5.88
CA ILE A 49 -21.17 4.11 4.75
C ILE A 49 -22.61 4.26 5.23
N ASP A 50 -23.26 5.32 4.77
CA ASP A 50 -24.66 5.60 5.07
C ASP A 50 -25.55 5.08 3.92
N GLY A 51 -26.68 4.47 4.25
CA GLY A 51 -27.65 3.98 3.27
C GLY A 51 -29.02 3.71 3.89
N ALA A 52 -29.97 3.32 3.05
CA ALA A 52 -31.37 3.16 3.47
C ALA A 52 -31.55 2.11 4.59
N ALA A 53 -30.73 1.06 4.60
CA ALA A 53 -30.77 0.01 5.62
C ALA A 53 -30.14 0.44 6.95
N GLY A 54 -29.30 1.48 6.96
CA GLY A 54 -28.62 1.95 8.16
C GLY A 54 -27.25 2.55 7.90
N LEU A 55 -26.53 2.79 9.01
CA LEU A 55 -25.20 3.39 9.01
C LEU A 55 -24.16 2.33 9.37
N VAL A 56 -23.12 2.17 8.56
CA VAL A 56 -22.00 1.26 8.82
C VAL A 56 -20.72 2.07 8.99
N GLU A 57 -19.89 1.67 9.95
CA GLU A 57 -18.57 2.22 10.20
C GLU A 57 -17.52 1.12 10.22
N LEU A 58 -16.46 1.28 9.44
CA LEU A 58 -15.28 0.44 9.52
C LEU A 58 -14.47 0.82 10.76
N LYS A 59 -14.14 -0.17 11.59
CA LYS A 59 -13.41 0.00 12.84
C LYS A 59 -11.92 -0.28 12.62
N ASP A 60 -11.47 -1.44 13.08
CA ASP A 60 -10.07 -1.81 13.14
C ASP A 60 -9.74 -2.90 12.12
N PHE A 61 -8.52 -2.86 11.62
CA PHE A 61 -7.98 -3.97 10.84
C PHE A 61 -7.72 -5.16 11.76
N VAL A 62 -8.23 -6.32 11.34
CA VAL A 62 -7.86 -7.63 11.90
C VAL A 62 -6.49 -8.03 11.38
N SER A 63 -6.27 -7.87 10.07
CA SER A 63 -4.99 -8.19 9.41
C SER A 63 -4.76 -7.34 8.17
N ILE A 64 -3.48 -7.04 7.92
CA ILE A 64 -2.98 -6.42 6.68
C ILE A 64 -1.74 -7.22 6.29
N ASN A 65 -1.94 -8.23 5.44
CA ASN A 65 -0.90 -9.13 4.98
C ASN A 65 -0.55 -8.83 3.53
N GLY A 66 0.72 -9.00 3.18
CA GLY A 66 1.21 -8.68 1.84
C GLY A 66 2.33 -7.64 1.85
N GLU A 67 2.63 -7.13 0.67
CA GLU A 67 3.78 -6.29 0.42
C GLU A 67 3.52 -5.26 -0.68
N ALA A 68 4.31 -4.20 -0.65
CA ALA A 68 4.40 -3.20 -1.69
C ALA A 68 5.85 -2.75 -1.83
N SER A 69 6.35 -2.75 -3.07
CA SER A 69 7.66 -2.20 -3.40
C SER A 69 7.61 -1.40 -4.70
N ALA A 70 8.60 -0.51 -4.84
CA ALA A 70 8.81 0.23 -6.06
C ALA A 70 10.24 0.02 -6.52
N SER A 71 10.42 -0.42 -7.75
CA SER A 71 11.72 -0.60 -8.38
C SER A 71 11.85 0.31 -9.59
N ASN A 72 13.08 0.74 -9.89
CA ASN A 72 13.37 1.39 -11.16
C ASN A 72 14.17 0.44 -12.04
N ARG A 73 13.61 0.15 -13.22
CA ARG A 73 14.30 -0.59 -14.28
C ARG A 73 14.38 0.25 -15.54
N LYS A 74 15.59 0.61 -15.96
CA LYS A 74 15.86 1.38 -17.20
C LYS A 74 15.05 2.69 -17.29
N GLY A 75 14.88 3.40 -16.17
CA GLY A 75 14.13 4.65 -16.13
C GLY A 75 12.61 4.48 -16.03
N LYS A 76 12.11 3.24 -15.99
CA LYS A 76 10.69 2.93 -15.74
C LYS A 76 10.51 2.53 -14.28
N LEU A 77 9.63 3.24 -13.58
CA LEU A 77 9.14 2.83 -12.26
C LEU A 77 8.18 1.65 -12.44
N ILE A 78 8.48 0.57 -11.76
CA ILE A 78 7.65 -0.63 -11.66
C ILE A 78 7.15 -0.68 -10.22
N PHE A 79 5.84 -0.75 -10.06
CA PHE A 79 5.19 -0.87 -8.76
C PHE A 79 4.77 -2.31 -8.60
N PHE A 80 5.10 -2.89 -7.47
CA PHE A 80 4.59 -4.19 -7.07
C PHE A 80 3.79 -3.96 -5.80
N TYR A 81 2.55 -4.42 -5.77
CA TYR A 81 1.78 -4.47 -4.54
C TYR A 81 0.83 -5.66 -4.58
N GLU A 82 0.69 -6.29 -3.42
CA GLU A 82 -0.25 -7.38 -3.18
C GLU A 82 -0.67 -7.30 -1.72
N TRP A 83 -1.99 -7.23 -1.48
CA TRP A 83 -2.54 -7.11 -0.14
C TRP A 83 -3.74 -8.03 0.07
N GLU A 84 -3.76 -8.69 1.22
CA GLU A 84 -4.92 -9.35 1.81
C GLU A 84 -5.34 -8.53 3.05
N LEU A 85 -6.57 -8.03 3.03
CA LEU A 85 -7.09 -7.13 4.05
C LEU A 85 -8.28 -7.76 4.76
N LYS A 86 -8.29 -7.66 6.09
CA LYS A 86 -9.45 -8.02 6.92
C LYS A 86 -9.76 -6.92 7.91
N ILE A 87 -11.00 -6.44 7.89
CA ILE A 87 -11.43 -5.24 8.63
C ILE A 87 -12.71 -5.57 9.40
N ASN A 88 -12.75 -5.20 10.69
CA ASN A 88 -13.98 -5.26 11.47
C ASN A 88 -14.86 -4.06 11.15
N TRP A 89 -16.18 -4.26 11.10
CA TRP A 89 -17.14 -3.18 10.95
C TRP A 89 -18.28 -3.32 11.96
N THR A 90 -18.88 -2.19 12.28
CA THR A 90 -20.10 -2.08 13.10
C THR A 90 -21.13 -1.28 12.34
N GLY A 91 -22.38 -1.69 12.39
CA GLY A 91 -23.50 -1.01 11.76
C GLY A 91 -24.65 -0.80 12.73
N ARG A 92 -25.48 0.20 12.43
CA ARG A 92 -26.76 0.46 13.09
C ARG A 92 -27.84 0.33 12.05
N VAL A 93 -28.78 -0.59 12.28
CA VAL A 93 -29.92 -0.80 11.41
C VAL A 93 -30.90 0.36 11.58
N ASN A 94 -31.44 0.88 10.48
CA ASN A 94 -32.44 1.95 10.50
C ASN A 94 -33.84 1.39 10.80
N THR A 95 -34.02 0.82 11.98
CA THR A 95 -35.29 0.34 12.54
C THR A 95 -35.63 1.11 13.82
N GLU A 96 -36.86 0.98 14.32
CA GLU A 96 -37.30 1.65 15.56
C GLU A 96 -36.40 1.29 16.76
N ASP A 97 -35.87 0.06 16.78
CA ASP A 97 -35.01 -0.46 17.85
C ASP A 97 -33.52 -0.06 17.71
N MET A 98 -33.13 0.55 16.58
CA MET A 98 -31.74 0.94 16.27
C MET A 98 -30.72 -0.17 16.58
N GLU A 99 -31.00 -1.40 16.13
CA GLU A 99 -30.17 -2.56 16.43
C GLU A 99 -28.73 -2.37 15.94
N GLU A 100 -27.77 -2.71 16.81
CA GLU A 100 -26.35 -2.75 16.45
C GLU A 100 -25.97 -4.12 15.90
N VAL A 101 -25.30 -4.13 14.74
CA VAL A 101 -24.82 -5.33 14.07
C VAL A 101 -23.33 -5.19 13.79
N SER A 102 -22.62 -6.30 13.74
CA SER A 102 -21.17 -6.33 13.56
C SER A 102 -20.74 -7.43 12.62
N GLY A 103 -19.59 -7.25 11.99
CA GLY A 103 -19.09 -8.21 11.02
C GLY A 103 -17.66 -7.97 10.61
N THR A 104 -17.24 -8.69 9.57
CA THR A 104 -15.94 -8.48 8.93
C THR A 104 -16.11 -8.23 7.44
N ILE A 105 -15.21 -7.42 6.89
CA ILE A 105 -14.97 -7.28 5.46
C ILE A 105 -13.60 -7.87 5.15
N GLU A 106 -13.54 -8.68 4.12
CA GLU A 106 -12.34 -9.35 3.64
C GLU A 106 -12.11 -8.99 2.17
N ILE A 107 -10.89 -8.58 1.86
CA ILE A 107 -10.42 -8.29 0.50
C ILE A 107 -9.24 -9.24 0.26
N PRO A 108 -9.49 -10.38 -0.41
CA PRO A 108 -8.52 -11.48 -0.46
C PRO A 108 -7.33 -11.16 -1.37
N ASN A 109 -7.56 -10.33 -2.40
CA ASN A 109 -6.56 -9.97 -3.37
C ASN A 109 -6.75 -8.51 -3.81
N LEU A 110 -5.81 -7.66 -3.40
CA LEU A 110 -5.61 -6.32 -3.94
C LEU A 110 -4.20 -6.29 -4.55
N SER A 111 -4.10 -6.42 -5.86
CA SER A 111 -2.83 -6.44 -6.58
C SER A 111 -2.80 -5.51 -7.79
N GLU A 112 -1.63 -5.32 -8.38
CA GLU A 112 -1.48 -4.50 -9.60
C GLU A 112 -2.07 -5.16 -10.85
N GLU A 113 -2.26 -6.48 -10.83
CA GLU A 113 -2.81 -7.26 -11.94
C GLU A 113 -4.34 -7.20 -11.99
N GLN A 114 -4.99 -6.76 -10.90
CA GLN A 114 -6.43 -6.73 -10.77
C GLN A 114 -6.98 -5.32 -10.98
N ASP A 115 -8.01 -5.22 -11.82
CA ASP A 115 -8.74 -3.97 -12.01
C ASP A 115 -9.49 -3.59 -10.74
N ILE A 116 -9.49 -2.29 -10.43
CA ILE A 116 -10.08 -1.75 -9.19
C ILE A 116 -11.58 -2.02 -9.07
N CYS A 117 -12.27 -2.09 -10.22
CA CYS A 117 -13.70 -2.40 -10.30
C CYS A 117 -14.00 -3.88 -10.02
N ASP A 118 -13.02 -4.75 -10.26
CA ASP A 118 -13.15 -6.21 -10.14
C ASP A 118 -12.65 -6.72 -8.78
N ILE A 119 -12.22 -5.82 -7.89
CA ILE A 119 -11.80 -6.19 -6.53
C ILE A 119 -12.95 -6.83 -5.78
N GLU A 120 -12.73 -8.06 -5.32
CA GLU A 120 -13.68 -8.81 -4.51
C GLU A 120 -13.73 -8.23 -3.09
N VAL A 121 -14.94 -7.91 -2.63
CA VAL A 121 -15.19 -7.44 -1.27
C VAL A 121 -16.15 -8.43 -0.61
N MET A 122 -15.61 -9.32 0.22
CA MET A 122 -16.37 -10.33 0.94
C MET A 122 -16.89 -9.76 2.26
N VAL A 123 -18.20 -9.78 2.46
CA VAL A 123 -18.85 -9.24 3.66
C VAL A 123 -19.43 -10.38 4.49
N THR A 124 -19.06 -10.44 5.77
CA THR A 124 -19.67 -11.33 6.75
C THR A 124 -20.35 -10.51 7.84
N VAL A 125 -21.43 -11.07 8.41
CA VAL A 125 -22.12 -10.53 9.59
C VAL A 125 -22.06 -11.61 10.67
N LYS A 126 -21.80 -11.21 11.91
CA LYS A 126 -21.78 -12.11 13.07
C LYS A 126 -23.18 -12.31 13.67
N ASP A 127 -23.97 -11.25 13.66
CA ASP A 127 -25.30 -11.20 14.26
C ASP A 127 -26.36 -11.80 13.31
N LYS A 128 -27.36 -12.48 13.89
CA LYS A 128 -28.47 -13.13 13.16
C LYS A 128 -29.79 -12.38 13.35
N THR A 129 -29.75 -11.05 13.35
CA THR A 129 -30.94 -10.22 13.52
C THR A 129 -31.68 -10.04 12.18
N SER A 130 -32.94 -9.63 12.24
CA SER A 130 -33.75 -9.40 11.03
C SER A 130 -33.18 -8.30 10.12
N GLY A 131 -32.47 -7.32 10.69
CA GLY A 131 -31.80 -6.24 9.97
C GLY A 131 -30.38 -6.55 9.47
N ALA A 132 -29.78 -7.65 9.92
CA ALA A 132 -28.40 -8.04 9.59
C ALA A 132 -28.21 -8.27 8.08
N ASP A 133 -29.15 -8.97 7.44
CA ASP A 133 -29.08 -9.28 6.01
C ASP A 133 -29.23 -8.02 5.14
N ALA A 134 -30.07 -7.07 5.56
CA ALA A 134 -30.24 -5.80 4.87
C ALA A 134 -28.96 -4.94 4.90
N ILE A 135 -28.30 -4.86 6.06
CA ILE A 135 -27.00 -4.19 6.19
C ILE A 135 -25.92 -4.91 5.37
N LYS A 136 -25.89 -6.25 5.40
CA LYS A 136 -24.94 -7.04 4.61
C LYS A 136 -25.04 -6.73 3.12
N GLU A 137 -26.25 -6.73 2.57
CA GLU A 137 -26.48 -6.45 1.15
C GLU A 137 -26.15 -4.99 0.81
N MET A 138 -26.48 -4.05 1.70
CA MET A 138 -26.08 -2.64 1.55
C MET A 138 -24.57 -2.47 1.48
N ILE A 139 -23.80 -3.14 2.35
CA ILE A 139 -22.33 -3.11 2.30
C ILE A 139 -21.83 -3.77 1.01
N ARG A 140 -22.43 -4.88 0.58
CA ARG A 140 -22.02 -5.59 -0.64
C ARG A 140 -22.18 -4.75 -1.90
N VAL A 141 -23.21 -3.91 -1.97
CA VAL A 141 -23.46 -3.05 -3.14
C VAL A 141 -22.77 -1.70 -2.94
N LYS A 142 -23.29 -0.86 -2.04
CA LYS A 142 -22.82 0.52 -1.85
C LYS A 142 -21.48 0.58 -1.11
N GLY A 143 -21.30 -0.29 -0.11
CA GLY A 143 -20.04 -0.34 0.63
C GLY A 143 -18.86 -0.77 -0.23
N ALA A 144 -19.06 -1.75 -1.11
CA ALA A 144 -18.03 -2.23 -2.03
C ALA A 144 -17.58 -1.13 -3.00
N GLU A 145 -18.50 -0.35 -3.56
CA GLU A 145 -18.17 0.82 -4.41
C GLU A 145 -17.31 1.84 -3.66
N VAL A 146 -17.73 2.21 -2.45
CA VAL A 146 -17.01 3.21 -1.63
C VAL A 146 -15.64 2.66 -1.20
N ILE A 147 -15.54 1.38 -0.84
CA ILE A 147 -14.26 0.74 -0.49
C ILE A 147 -13.32 0.75 -1.70
N ARG A 148 -13.81 0.38 -2.89
CA ARG A 148 -13.02 0.39 -4.14
C ARG A 148 -12.50 1.79 -4.46
N GLU A 149 -13.32 2.83 -4.26
CA GLU A 149 -12.88 4.23 -4.43
C GLU A 149 -11.72 4.58 -3.48
N ARG A 150 -11.81 4.18 -2.20
CA ARG A 150 -10.71 4.38 -1.23
C ARG A 150 -9.45 3.62 -1.62
N LEU A 151 -9.58 2.40 -2.14
CA LEU A 151 -8.45 1.62 -2.63
C LEU A 151 -7.84 2.23 -3.90
N ALA A 152 -8.63 2.81 -4.79
CA ALA A 152 -8.15 3.57 -5.95
C ALA A 152 -7.24 4.74 -5.50
N ASN A 153 -7.70 5.49 -4.50
CA ASN A 153 -6.94 6.59 -3.91
C ASN A 153 -5.59 6.11 -3.32
N TYR A 154 -5.58 4.94 -2.67
CA TYR A 154 -4.34 4.32 -2.20
C TYR A 154 -3.36 4.07 -3.36
N ILE A 155 -3.82 3.45 -4.44
CA ILE A 155 -2.98 3.11 -5.61
C ILE A 155 -2.41 4.38 -6.25
N ASP A 156 -3.24 5.41 -6.44
CA ASP A 156 -2.79 6.68 -7.01
C ASP A 156 -1.78 7.38 -6.11
N THR A 157 -2.03 7.41 -4.81
CA THR A 157 -1.11 8.01 -3.84
C THR A 157 0.22 7.24 -3.81
N LEU A 158 0.20 5.90 -3.89
CA LEU A 158 1.41 5.08 -3.93
C LEU A 158 2.28 5.48 -5.13
N LYS A 159 1.68 5.54 -6.32
CA LYS A 159 2.38 5.94 -7.56
C LYS A 159 2.98 7.33 -7.44
N ILE A 160 2.24 8.30 -6.90
CA ILE A 160 2.69 9.69 -6.72
C ILE A 160 3.86 9.76 -5.73
N VAL A 161 3.74 9.16 -4.55
CA VAL A 161 4.75 9.23 -3.49
C VAL A 161 6.05 8.59 -3.96
N GLN A 162 5.98 7.41 -4.57
CA GLN A 162 7.16 6.70 -5.04
C GLN A 162 7.84 7.41 -6.21
N THR A 163 7.06 8.02 -7.12
CA THR A 163 7.61 8.86 -8.20
C THR A 163 8.33 10.08 -7.65
N ASN A 164 7.74 10.79 -6.70
CA ASN A 164 8.35 11.96 -6.06
C ASN A 164 9.62 11.60 -5.29
N GLN A 165 9.62 10.49 -4.55
CA GLN A 165 10.81 10.00 -3.85
C GLN A 165 11.93 9.63 -4.83
N HIS A 166 11.58 9.10 -6.00
CA HIS A 166 12.55 8.77 -7.03
C HIS A 166 13.19 10.03 -7.64
N GLN A 167 12.39 11.05 -7.98
CA GLN A 167 12.91 12.33 -8.52
C GLN A 167 13.84 13.04 -7.53
N ARG A 168 13.50 13.06 -6.24
CA ARG A 168 14.34 13.68 -5.20
C ARG A 168 15.73 13.03 -5.10
N GLN A 169 15.80 11.71 -5.28
CA GLN A 169 17.09 11.01 -5.25
C GLN A 169 17.96 11.32 -6.47
N GLN A 170 17.37 11.48 -7.66
CA GLN A 170 18.12 11.91 -8.84
C GLN A 170 18.70 13.32 -8.68
N GLN A 171 17.92 14.24 -8.10
CA GLN A 171 18.37 15.63 -7.85
C GLN A 171 19.51 15.70 -6.84
N GLN A 172 19.50 14.86 -5.80
CA GLN A 172 20.57 14.80 -4.79
C GLN A 172 21.85 14.14 -5.29
N GLN A 173 21.80 13.40 -6.41
CA GLN A 173 22.95 12.75 -7.02
C GLN A 173 23.64 13.60 -8.11
N CYS A 174 23.03 14.71 -8.54
CA CYS A 174 23.68 15.65 -9.46
C CYS A 174 24.70 16.51 -8.69
N PRO A 175 26.02 16.36 -8.90
CA PRO A 175 26.99 17.29 -8.33
C PRO A 175 26.73 18.68 -8.91
N SER A 176 26.69 19.70 -8.06
CA SER A 176 26.72 21.09 -8.50
C SER A 176 27.97 21.27 -9.38
N ILE A 177 27.76 21.66 -10.64
CA ILE A 177 28.82 22.07 -11.54
C ILE A 177 29.49 23.26 -10.86
N LYS A 178 30.64 23.04 -10.21
CA LYS A 178 31.50 24.13 -9.76
C LYS A 178 32.07 24.77 -11.02
N THR A 179 31.43 25.84 -11.48
CA THR A 179 32.02 26.74 -12.46
C THR A 179 33.25 27.39 -11.82
N SER A 180 34.44 27.01 -12.30
CA SER A 180 35.69 27.75 -12.15
C SER A 180 36.37 27.83 -13.51
#